data_AF-A0A9P3JH60-F1
#
_entry.id   AF-A0A9P3JH60-F1
#
_cell.length_a   1.000
_cell.length_b   1.000
_cell.length_c   1.000
_cell.angle_alpha   90.00
_cell.angle_beta   90.00
_cell.angle_gamma   90.00
#
_symmetry.space_group_name_H-M   'P 1'
#
loop_
_entity.id
_entity.type
_entity.pdbx_description
1 polymer ?
#
loop_
_entity_poly.entity_id
_entity_poly.type
_entity_poly.pdbx_seq_one_letter_code
_entity_poly.pdbx_strand_id
1 'polypeptide(L)'
;MRQFYTARVSPARLHAALVELFADADLAYRLVDRPAFHRYTALLNAQAEAMLPSWWTLARDMGATGDAVRELQKQIVLGDGLAGKMLFTTDIWTSVASQAFMVLTGHWITSDFQLRQVVMEFEQLHGSHTGLLIAETFERVLT
;
A
#
# COMPACT_ATOMS: atom_id res chain seq x y z
N MET A 1 -18.93 -5.67 -10.52
CA MET A 1 -18.80 -6.96 -9.80
C MET A 1 -19.40 -8.20 -10.51
N ARG A 2 -20.02 -8.12 -11.71
CA ARG A 2 -20.68 -9.28 -12.37
C ARG A 2 -20.10 -9.72 -13.73
N GLN A 3 -18.85 -9.37 -14.06
CA GLN A 3 -18.25 -9.70 -15.38
C GLN A 3 -17.20 -10.82 -15.37
N PHE A 4 -16.94 -11.49 -14.25
CA PHE A 4 -15.80 -12.42 -14.13
C PHE A 4 -16.07 -13.87 -14.56
N TYR A 5 -17.31 -14.26 -14.90
CA TYR A 5 -17.68 -15.68 -14.97
C TYR A 5 -17.48 -16.41 -16.31
N THR A 6 -17.06 -15.74 -17.39
CA THR A 6 -17.03 -16.39 -18.73
C THR A 6 -15.74 -16.24 -19.54
N ALA A 7 -14.75 -15.49 -19.07
CA ALA A 7 -13.49 -15.33 -19.78
C ALA A 7 -12.40 -16.24 -19.21
N ARG A 8 -11.73 -17.03 -20.07
CA ARG A 8 -10.57 -17.88 -19.69
C ARG A 8 -9.60 -17.10 -18.79
N VAL A 9 -9.13 -17.74 -17.73
CA VAL A 9 -8.09 -17.19 -16.86
C VAL A 9 -6.85 -16.94 -17.72
N SER A 10 -6.30 -15.74 -17.65
CA SER A 10 -5.03 -15.38 -18.29
C SER A 10 -4.03 -14.99 -17.21
N PRO A 11 -2.71 -15.16 -17.46
CA PRO A 11 -1.69 -14.79 -16.49
C PRO A 11 -1.81 -13.34 -16.02
N ALA A 12 -2.02 -12.40 -16.95
CA ALA A 12 -2.14 -10.98 -16.63
C ALA A 12 -3.36 -10.66 -15.75
N ARG A 13 -4.52 -11.28 -16.02
CA ARG A 13 -5.75 -11.04 -15.23
C ARG A 13 -5.66 -11.66 -13.84
N LEU A 14 -5.10 -12.86 -13.74
CA LEU A 14 -4.85 -13.50 -12.47
C LEU A 14 -3.88 -12.67 -11.63
N HIS A 15 -2.79 -12.22 -12.24
CA HIS A 15 -1.79 -11.39 -11.59
C HIS A 15 -2.38 -10.08 -11.04
N ALA A 16 -3.16 -9.35 -11.86
CA ALA A 16 -3.80 -8.12 -11.41
C ALA A 16 -4.77 -8.37 -10.23
N ALA A 17 -5.55 -9.45 -10.27
CA ALA A 17 -6.45 -9.82 -9.18
C ALA A 17 -5.70 -10.22 -7.89
N LEU A 18 -4.52 -10.83 -8.01
CA LEU A 18 -3.68 -11.15 -6.86
C LEU A 18 -3.06 -9.88 -6.25
N VAL A 19 -2.59 -8.94 -7.06
CA VAL A 19 -2.11 -7.64 -6.56
C VAL A 19 -3.22 -6.92 -5.80
N GLU A 20 -4.43 -6.85 -6.37
CA GLU A 20 -5.59 -6.25 -5.71
C GLU A 20 -5.93 -6.96 -4.39
N LEU A 21 -6.03 -8.29 -4.39
CA LEU A 21 -6.33 -9.06 -3.19
C LEU A 21 -5.29 -8.86 -2.08
N PHE A 22 -4.00 -8.92 -2.42
CA PHE A 22 -2.94 -8.83 -1.42
C PHE A 22 -2.80 -7.42 -0.86
N ALA A 23 -3.04 -6.40 -1.67
CA ALA A 23 -3.07 -5.01 -1.24
C ALA A 23 -4.30 -4.70 -0.38
N ASP A 24 -5.50 -5.12 -0.79
CA ASP A 24 -6.75 -4.81 -0.09
C ASP A 24 -6.88 -5.55 1.25
N ALA A 25 -6.40 -6.80 1.31
CA ALA A 25 -6.48 -7.63 2.51
C ALA A 25 -5.19 -7.67 3.35
N ASP A 26 -4.23 -6.77 3.07
CA ASP A 26 -2.94 -6.67 3.78
C ASP A 26 -2.20 -8.02 3.95
N LEU A 27 -2.18 -8.83 2.87
CA LEU A 27 -1.65 -10.19 2.93
C LEU A 27 -0.13 -10.22 2.77
N ALA A 28 0.53 -11.03 3.60
CA ALA A 28 1.97 -11.28 3.46
C ALA A 28 2.27 -11.93 2.09
N TYR A 29 3.19 -11.34 1.31
CA TYR A 29 3.50 -11.79 -0.06
C TYR A 29 3.89 -13.27 -0.15
N ARG A 30 4.60 -13.77 0.88
CA ARG A 30 5.00 -15.18 0.97
C ARG A 30 3.82 -16.15 0.98
N LEU A 31 2.59 -15.69 1.20
CA LEU A 31 1.39 -16.52 1.12
C LEU A 31 1.22 -17.13 -0.27
N VAL A 32 1.56 -16.40 -1.35
CA VAL A 32 1.33 -16.85 -2.74
C VAL A 32 2.09 -18.15 -3.06
N ASP A 33 3.28 -18.34 -2.48
CA ASP A 33 4.10 -19.53 -2.68
C ASP A 33 3.84 -20.64 -1.65
N ARG A 34 2.93 -20.44 -0.69
CA ARG A 34 2.66 -21.47 0.32
C ARG A 34 1.96 -22.66 -0.35
N PRO A 35 2.34 -23.90 -0.03
CA PRO A 35 1.66 -25.09 -0.56
C PRO A 35 0.15 -25.11 -0.31
N ALA A 36 -0.31 -24.50 0.78
CA ALA A 36 -1.74 -24.38 1.07
C ALA A 36 -2.47 -23.46 0.08
N PHE A 37 -1.85 -22.35 -0.31
CA PHE A 37 -2.39 -21.42 -1.31
C PHE A 37 -2.43 -22.04 -2.70
N HIS A 38 -1.38 -22.79 -3.08
CA HIS A 38 -1.36 -23.60 -4.30
C HIS A 38 -2.49 -24.63 -4.31
N ARG A 39 -2.65 -25.43 -3.24
CA ARG A 39 -3.75 -26.42 -3.15
C ARG A 39 -5.13 -25.79 -3.23
N TYR A 40 -5.34 -24.66 -2.55
CA TYR A 40 -6.59 -23.91 -2.62
C TYR A 40 -6.87 -23.42 -4.04
N THR A 41 -5.86 -22.83 -4.70
CA THR A 41 -5.99 -22.32 -6.07
C THR A 41 -6.23 -23.46 -7.06
N ALA A 42 -5.53 -24.59 -6.94
CA ALA A 42 -5.71 -25.76 -7.80
C ALA A 42 -7.13 -26.36 -7.68
N LEU A 43 -7.69 -26.40 -6.46
CA LEU A 43 -9.05 -26.85 -6.22
C LEU A 43 -10.08 -25.99 -6.98
N LEU A 44 -9.85 -24.68 -7.03
CA LEU A 44 -10.73 -23.75 -7.76
C LEU A 44 -10.49 -23.80 -9.27
N ASN A 45 -9.21 -23.82 -9.68
CA ASN A 45 -8.79 -23.84 -11.08
C ASN A 45 -7.31 -24.24 -11.22
N ALA A 46 -7.05 -25.45 -11.73
CA ALA A 46 -5.70 -25.96 -11.97
C ALA A 46 -4.87 -25.12 -12.97
N GLN A 47 -5.50 -24.47 -13.96
CA GLN A 47 -4.78 -23.57 -14.88
C GLN A 47 -4.34 -22.29 -14.17
N ALA A 48 -5.15 -21.78 -13.24
CA ALA A 48 -4.78 -20.60 -12.47
C ALA A 48 -3.62 -20.90 -11.52
N GLU A 49 -3.60 -22.08 -10.89
CA GLU A 49 -2.49 -22.49 -10.03
C GLU A 49 -1.16 -22.54 -10.77
N ALA A 50 -1.15 -23.10 -11.99
CA ALA A 50 0.04 -23.15 -12.84
C ALA A 50 0.51 -21.76 -13.32
N MET A 51 -0.33 -20.72 -13.19
CA MET A 51 -0.04 -19.34 -13.58
C MET A 51 0.31 -18.44 -12.38
N LEU A 52 0.38 -18.98 -11.16
CA LEU A 52 0.69 -18.18 -9.98
C LEU A 52 2.07 -17.52 -10.11
N PRO A 53 2.17 -16.21 -9.82
CA PRO A 53 3.46 -15.54 -9.74
C PRO A 53 4.23 -15.97 -8.50
N SER A 54 5.55 -15.81 -8.54
CA SER A 54 6.35 -15.88 -7.33
C SER A 54 6.07 -14.70 -6.40
N TRP A 55 6.36 -14.85 -5.11
CA TRP A 55 6.26 -13.72 -4.17
C TRP A 55 7.11 -12.50 -4.59
N TRP A 56 8.25 -12.72 -5.25
CA TRP A 56 9.12 -11.64 -5.73
C TRP A 56 8.46 -10.81 -6.84
N THR A 57 7.80 -11.50 -7.78
CA THR A 57 7.05 -10.86 -8.87
C THR A 57 5.89 -10.06 -8.29
N LEU A 58 5.13 -10.67 -7.38
CA LEU A 58 4.01 -10.02 -6.71
C LEU A 58 4.47 -8.78 -5.93
N ALA A 59 5.53 -8.89 -5.13
CA ALA A 59 6.08 -7.78 -4.34
C ALA A 59 6.56 -6.61 -5.21
N ARG A 60 7.25 -6.89 -6.32
CA ARG A 60 7.70 -5.87 -7.27
C ARG A 60 6.53 -5.11 -7.87
N ASP A 61 5.50 -5.83 -8.32
CA ASP A 61 4.38 -5.23 -9.05
C ASP A 61 3.39 -4.54 -8.09
N MET A 62 3.31 -5.00 -6.84
CA MET A 62 2.70 -4.26 -5.73
C MET A 62 3.40 -2.91 -5.51
N GLY A 63 4.74 -2.88 -5.55
CA GLY A 63 5.52 -1.64 -5.45
C GLY A 63 5.15 -0.62 -6.54
N ALA A 64 5.07 -1.07 -7.80
CA ALA A 64 4.63 -0.23 -8.91
C ALA A 64 3.16 0.26 -8.75
N THR A 65 2.30 -0.57 -8.15
CA THR A 65 0.93 -0.16 -7.79
C THR A 65 0.94 0.91 -6.70
N GLY A 66 1.84 0.80 -5.72
CA GLY A 66 2.06 1.80 -4.69
C GLY A 66 2.42 3.17 -5.25
N ASP A 67 3.29 3.24 -6.27
CA ASP A 67 3.65 4.49 -6.94
C ASP A 67 2.42 5.16 -7.60
N ALA A 68 1.58 4.37 -8.27
CA ALA A 68 0.34 4.86 -8.87
C ALA A 68 -0.67 5.35 -7.83
N VAL A 69 -0.79 4.63 -6.70
CA VAL A 69 -1.63 5.05 -5.56
C VAL A 69 -1.12 6.35 -4.95
N ARG A 70 0.21 6.51 -4.80
CA ARG A 70 0.82 7.74 -4.30
C ARG A 70 0.50 8.93 -5.19
N GLU A 71 0.52 8.75 -6.51
CA GLU A 71 0.16 9.82 -7.44
C GLU A 71 -1.32 10.19 -7.37
N LEU A 72 -2.20 9.19 -7.25
CA LEU A 72 -3.63 9.42 -7.03
C LEU A 72 -3.89 10.16 -5.70
N GLN A 73 -3.18 9.78 -4.63
CA GLN A 73 -3.28 10.44 -3.33
C GLN A 73 -2.88 11.92 -3.43
N LYS A 74 -1.79 12.25 -4.15
CA LYS A 74 -1.42 13.65 -4.41
C LYS A 74 -2.52 14.40 -5.15
N GLN A 75 -3.12 13.80 -6.17
CA GLN A 75 -4.22 14.42 -6.92
C GLN A 75 -5.45 14.68 -6.04
N ILE A 76 -5.81 13.73 -5.17
CA ILE A 76 -6.92 13.89 -4.21
C ILE A 76 -6.60 15.03 -3.23
N VAL A 77 -5.41 15.01 -2.64
CA VAL A 77 -4.95 16.02 -1.68
C VAL A 77 -4.92 17.42 -2.30
N LEU A 78 -4.43 17.55 -3.54
CA LEU A 78 -4.40 18.83 -4.27
C LEU A 78 -5.80 19.26 -4.76
N GLY A 79 -6.64 18.30 -5.17
CA GLY A 79 -7.95 18.53 -5.78
C GLY A 79 -9.06 18.88 -4.77
N ASP A 80 -9.03 18.32 -3.57
CA ASP A 80 -10.03 18.56 -2.51
C ASP A 80 -9.89 19.95 -1.85
N GLY A 81 -8.97 20.78 -2.32
CA GLY A 81 -8.82 22.16 -1.87
C GLY A 81 -7.91 22.26 -0.65
N LEU A 82 -6.61 22.16 -0.91
CA LEU A 82 -5.51 22.53 0.00
C LEU A 82 -5.47 24.06 0.23
N ALA A 83 -6.59 24.68 0.64
CA ALA A 83 -6.64 26.07 1.09
C ALA A 83 -6.02 26.22 2.50
N GLY A 84 -4.85 25.61 2.74
CA GLY A 84 -4.08 25.73 3.98
C GLY A 84 -4.69 25.06 5.22
N LYS A 85 -5.58 24.06 5.06
CA LYS A 85 -6.29 23.41 6.18
C LYS A 85 -5.93 21.93 6.39
N MET A 86 -4.71 21.55 6.05
CA MET A 86 -4.22 20.20 6.35
C MET A 86 -3.56 20.19 7.74
N LEU A 87 -3.95 19.21 8.55
CA LEU A 87 -3.34 18.90 9.83
C LEU A 87 -2.46 17.67 9.65
N PHE A 88 -1.34 17.62 10.36
CA PHE A 88 -0.43 16.49 10.29
C PHE A 88 -0.28 15.85 11.66
N THR A 89 -0.20 14.52 11.66
CA THR A 89 0.14 13.73 12.83
C THR A 89 1.30 12.81 12.50
N THR A 90 2.25 12.70 13.43
CA THR A 90 3.36 11.76 13.33
C THR A 90 3.20 10.66 14.36
N ASP A 91 3.25 9.40 13.92
CA ASP A 91 3.42 8.25 14.82
C ASP A 91 4.87 7.77 14.73
N ILE A 92 5.56 7.67 15.85
CA ILE A 92 6.99 7.35 15.91
C ILE A 92 7.19 6.27 16.95
N TRP A 93 7.81 5.17 16.53
CA TRP A 93 8.09 4.05 17.42
C TRP A 93 9.42 3.39 17.10
N THR A 94 9.89 2.58 18.05
CA THR A 94 11.00 1.64 17.84
C THR A 94 10.43 0.23 17.89
N SER A 95 10.64 -0.53 16.82
CA SER A 95 10.22 -1.92 16.72
C SER A 95 11.01 -2.83 17.67
N VAL A 96 10.50 -4.05 17.86
CA VAL A 96 11.20 -5.11 18.61
C VAL A 96 12.54 -5.52 18.00
N ALA A 97 12.77 -5.21 16.72
CA ALA A 97 14.04 -5.41 16.03
C ALA A 97 15.00 -4.23 16.22
N SER A 98 14.70 -3.31 17.13
CA SER A 98 15.45 -2.07 17.39
C SER A 98 15.55 -1.14 16.18
N GLN A 99 14.60 -1.24 15.26
CA GLN A 99 14.47 -0.33 14.12
C GLN A 99 13.47 0.77 14.44
N ALA A 100 13.87 2.02 14.24
CA ALA A 100 13.06 3.21 14.44
C ALA A 100 12.22 3.51 13.20
N PHE A 101 10.96 3.90 13.37
CA PHE A 101 10.04 4.24 12.28
C PHE A 101 9.28 5.53 12.59
N MET A 102 8.89 6.21 11.52
CA MET A 102 8.00 7.36 11.55
C MET A 102 6.96 7.24 10.45
N VAL A 103 5.71 7.49 10.81
CA VAL A 103 4.59 7.61 9.88
C VAL A 103 4.07 9.03 9.93
N LEU A 104 4.01 9.68 8.78
CA LEU A 104 3.38 10.99 8.63
C LEU A 104 2.01 10.81 8.01
N THR A 105 0.96 11.21 8.73
CA THR A 105 -0.43 11.17 8.25
C THR A 105 -0.96 12.59 8.09
N GLY A 106 -1.49 12.90 6.92
CA GLY A 106 -2.20 14.15 6.64
C GLY A 106 -3.70 13.97 6.83
N HIS A 107 -4.34 14.95 7.46
CA HIS A 107 -5.78 14.98 7.75
C HIS A 107 -6.37 16.30 7.23
N TRP A 108 -7.53 16.25 6.59
CA TRP A 108 -8.23 17.45 6.14
C TRP A 108 -9.74 17.25 6.19
N ILE A 109 -10.47 18.36 6.16
CA ILE A 109 -11.93 18.38 6.07
C ILE A 109 -12.28 18.89 4.69
N THR A 110 -13.04 18.09 3.94
CA THR A 110 -13.53 18.43 2.60
C THR A 110 -14.66 19.47 2.65
N SER A 111 -15.03 20.01 1.49
CA SER A 111 -16.12 20.99 1.38
C SER A 111 -17.49 20.47 1.82
N ASP A 112 -17.71 19.16 1.77
CA ASP A 112 -18.87 18.43 2.28
C ASP A 112 -18.72 17.99 3.76
N PHE A 113 -17.80 18.62 4.50
CA PHE A 113 -17.54 18.38 5.93
C PHE A 113 -17.16 16.92 6.27
N GLN A 114 -16.52 16.21 5.34
CA GLN A 114 -16.01 14.86 5.61
C GLN A 114 -14.56 14.93 6.07
N LEU A 115 -14.26 14.26 7.17
CA LEU A 115 -12.88 14.07 7.61
C LEU A 115 -12.22 13.03 6.70
N ARG A 116 -11.12 13.44 6.06
CA ARG A 116 -10.26 12.58 5.24
C ARG A 116 -8.89 12.48 5.89
N GLN A 117 -8.25 11.34 5.69
CA GLN A 117 -6.89 11.10 6.13
C GLN A 117 -6.13 10.27 5.09
N VAL A 118 -4.82 10.48 5.03
CA VAL A 118 -3.93 9.70 4.16
C VAL A 118 -2.56 9.55 4.81
N VAL A 119 -2.00 8.34 4.75
CA VAL A 119 -0.59 8.13 5.07
C VAL A 119 0.23 8.74 3.95
N MET A 120 1.00 9.77 4.26
CA MET A 120 1.85 10.46 3.29
C MET A 120 3.20 9.78 3.14
N GLU A 121 3.75 9.29 4.25
CA GLU A 121 4.98 8.52 4.25
C GLU A 121 5.03 7.55 5.42
N PHE A 122 5.65 6.40 5.17
CA PHE A 122 6.08 5.44 6.18
C PHE A 122 7.58 5.23 5.98
N GLU A 123 8.40 5.64 6.94
CA GLU A 123 9.85 5.56 6.79
C GLU A 123 10.56 5.02 8.01
N GLN A 124 11.62 4.26 7.76
CA GLN A 124 12.57 3.86 8.79
C GLN A 124 13.51 5.03 9.10
N LEU A 125 13.49 5.50 10.35
CA LEU A 125 14.43 6.50 10.84
C LEU A 125 15.79 5.85 11.13
N HIS A 126 16.85 6.45 10.62
CA HIS A 126 18.22 6.00 10.84
C HIS A 126 18.90 6.89 11.88
N GLY A 127 19.04 6.38 13.11
CA GLY A 127 19.68 7.09 14.22
C GLY A 127 18.74 7.30 15.41
N SER A 128 19.13 8.21 16.30
CA SER A 128 18.32 8.57 17.48
C SER A 128 17.14 9.45 17.10
N HIS A 129 16.00 9.28 17.78
CA HIS A 129 14.77 10.08 17.66
C HIS A 129 14.93 11.52 18.16
N THR A 130 15.83 12.28 17.54
CA THR A 130 16.01 13.69 17.86
C THR A 130 14.94 14.53 17.18
N GLY A 131 14.56 15.66 17.80
CA GLY A 131 13.61 16.60 17.19
C GLY A 131 14.07 17.10 15.81
N LEU A 132 15.39 17.23 15.61
CA LEU A 132 15.97 17.61 14.32
C LEU A 132 15.72 16.54 13.25
N LEU A 133 15.99 15.27 13.52
CA LEU A 133 15.75 14.18 12.57
C LEU A 133 14.26 14.09 12.19
N ILE A 134 13.38 14.27 13.17
CA ILE A 134 11.93 14.26 12.96
C ILE A 134 11.51 15.43 12.07
N ALA A 135 12.03 16.64 12.33
CA ALA A 135 11.74 17.83 11.53
C ALA A 135 12.25 17.69 10.08
N GLU A 136 13.50 17.24 9.89
CA GLU A 136 14.08 16.99 8.57
C GLU A 136 13.29 15.93 7.79
N THR A 137 12.87 14.85 8.46
CA THR A 137 12.01 13.81 7.86
C THR A 137 10.67 14.39 7.45
N PHE A 138 10.03 15.17 8.34
CA PHE A 138 8.76 15.81 8.07
C PHE A 138 8.83 16.74 6.86
N GLU A 139 9.85 17.62 6.79
CA GLU A 139 10.03 18.55 5.69
C GLU A 139 10.27 17.82 4.37
N ARG A 140 11.12 16.79 4.37
CA ARG A 140 11.41 15.99 3.16
C ARG A 140 10.17 15.31 2.58
N VAL A 141 9.23 14.87 3.42
CA VAL A 141 7.98 14.24 2.93
C VAL A 141 7.08 15.25 2.23
N LEU A 142 7.14 16.53 2.62
CA LEU A 142 6.31 17.60 2.09
C LEU A 142 6.87 18.30 0.84
N THR A 143 8.16 18.15 0.55
CA THR A 143 8.87 18.77 -0.58
C THR A 143 9.07 17.79 -1.73
#